data_AF-A0A3B5LXE1-F1
#
_entry.id   AF-A0A3B5LXE1-F1
#
_cell.length_a   1.000
_cell.length_b   1.000
_cell.length_c   1.000
_cell.angle_alpha   90.00
_cell.angle_beta   90.00
_cell.angle_gamma   90.00
#
_symmetry.space_group_name_H-M   'P 1'
#
loop_
_entity.id
_entity.type
_entity.pdbx_description
1 polymer ?
#
loop_
_entity_poly.entity_id
_entity_poly.type
_entity_poly.pdbx_seq_one_letter_code
_entity_poly.pdbx_strand_id
1 'polypeptide(L)'
;MSSLCVGVRSVLPVVQSSYQLLPALSPGVRSVVLPGCLWTTLDLFLIKTLISHITWVCCVCLTTSHPHCMTHTVCCLATCTNFKNKRQQTFFQIKSCFGNPLAPQALEDVKTVVWKNTSDGVQDKGLTLNGFLFLNTLFIQRGRHETTWTILRKFGYDDNLELTDNYLYPELRVPVGCSTEINQLGHQFLQQLFDKYDEDRDAALSPAELKNLFCVCPYMPWGADVLLAVPTTDQGYITNRGYHCQWMLSAYLDVHRCLEHLGYLGYPILTEQESQTAAVTVTREKDVDLRKRQTQRSAFLCKVIGPRGTGKTAFLQAFVGRSVLSKGNASSAFSPYVINTVQISNQEKYLILNEVDVETEFLKASDAACDVACLMYDASDPHSFDYCASIYKQHYMDGSVPCVLVASKADLPEAKQFHGMTPAEFCYKHRLPPPLPFCGLTLDAAGRSIYSRLAWAAMHPHLNGSDLSSASFWLRVALGSAVVAVLGFAVYRALARLK
;
A
#
# COMPACT_ATOMS: atom_id res chain seq x y z
N MET A 1 1.25 10.46 25.53
CA MET A 1 1.62 11.91 25.56
C MET A 1 2.41 12.32 26.82
N SER A 2 2.50 11.50 27.87
CA SER A 2 3.12 11.89 29.16
C SER A 2 4.63 11.61 29.32
N SER A 3 5.23 10.66 28.58
CA SER A 3 6.69 10.40 28.69
C SER A 3 7.59 11.33 27.86
N LEU A 4 7.09 11.90 26.75
CA LEU A 4 7.84 12.86 25.93
C LEU A 4 7.94 14.25 26.59
N CYS A 5 7.02 14.60 27.49
CA CYS A 5 7.01 15.91 28.16
C CYS A 5 8.00 16.02 29.33
N VAL A 6 8.50 14.91 29.87
CA VAL A 6 9.38 14.94 31.06
C VAL A 6 10.81 15.38 30.70
N GLY A 7 11.29 15.02 29.50
CA GLY A 7 12.62 15.41 29.01
C GLY A 7 12.74 16.88 28.60
N VAL A 8 11.64 17.57 28.31
CA VAL A 8 11.67 18.98 27.87
C VAL A 8 11.74 19.96 29.05
N ARG A 9 11.26 19.56 30.24
CA ARG A 9 11.34 20.40 31.46
C ARG A 9 12.76 20.57 32.02
N SER A 10 13.70 19.70 31.66
CA SER A 10 15.10 19.78 32.13
C SER A 10 15.98 20.72 31.27
N VAL A 11 15.51 21.19 30.10
CA VAL A 11 16.28 22.04 29.19
C VAL A 11 16.06 23.55 29.43
N LEU A 12 14.91 23.93 30.00
CA LEU A 12 14.55 25.31 30.32
C LEU A 12 15.54 26.06 31.26
N PRO A 13 16.15 25.45 32.30
CA PRO A 13 17.04 26.19 33.20
C PRO A 13 18.41 26.51 32.58
N VAL A 14 18.86 25.72 31.60
CA VAL A 14 20.17 25.90 30.94
C VAL A 14 20.13 27.12 30.02
N VAL A 15 18.98 27.38 29.39
CA VAL A 15 18.78 28.54 28.52
C VAL A 15 18.69 29.84 29.34
N GLN A 16 18.06 29.85 30.51
CA GLN A 16 17.93 31.04 31.35
C GLN A 16 19.25 31.52 31.98
N SER A 17 20.18 30.62 32.29
CA SER A 17 21.48 30.98 32.87
C SER A 17 22.38 31.77 31.90
N SER A 18 22.14 31.69 30.58
CA SER A 18 22.90 32.43 29.57
C SER A 18 22.38 33.87 29.33
N TYR A 19 21.22 34.23 29.88
CA TYR A 19 20.60 35.55 29.69
C TYR A 19 20.99 36.60 30.75
N GLN A 20 21.71 36.24 31.83
CA GLN A 20 22.05 37.18 32.91
C GLN A 20 23.43 37.87 32.80
N LEU A 21 24.21 37.59 31.75
CA LEU A 21 25.53 38.20 31.58
C LEU A 21 25.65 38.85 30.20
N LEU A 22 25.05 40.03 30.01
CA LEU A 22 25.53 41.05 29.05
C LEU A 22 24.86 42.41 29.38
N PRO A 23 25.62 43.51 29.49
CA PRO A 23 25.07 44.81 29.90
C PRO A 23 24.27 45.48 28.77
N ALA A 24 23.26 46.24 29.16
CA ALA A 24 22.48 47.11 28.28
C ALA A 24 23.39 48.13 27.56
N LEU A 25 23.31 48.17 26.22
CA LEU A 25 23.90 49.23 25.41
C LEU A 25 22.80 50.02 24.70
N SER A 26 22.73 51.31 25.04
CA SER A 26 21.93 52.37 24.43
C SER A 26 22.53 52.84 23.08
N PRO A 27 21.77 53.60 22.25
CA PRO A 27 22.12 53.79 20.84
C PRO A 27 23.08 54.96 20.67
N GLY A 28 24.32 54.65 20.27
CA GLY A 28 25.34 55.64 19.94
C GLY A 28 26.39 55.02 19.04
N VAL A 29 26.32 55.34 17.75
CA VAL A 29 27.25 54.89 16.70
C VAL A 29 28.68 55.25 17.07
N ARG A 30 29.58 54.26 17.08
CA ARG A 30 30.98 54.42 16.66
C ARG A 30 31.55 53.08 16.21
N SER A 31 32.04 53.08 14.99
CA SER A 31 32.76 52.01 14.31
C SER A 31 33.87 51.41 15.20
N VAL A 32 33.78 50.12 15.47
CA VAL A 32 34.94 49.31 15.88
C VAL A 32 35.22 48.34 14.73
N VAL A 33 36.31 48.62 14.03
CA VAL A 33 36.87 47.76 12.99
C VAL A 33 37.52 46.56 13.68
N LEU A 34 37.00 45.37 13.44
CA LEU A 34 37.71 44.10 13.61
C LEU A 34 37.76 43.41 12.23
N PRO A 35 38.90 42.86 11.81
CA PRO A 35 39.05 42.31 10.47
C PRO A 35 38.39 40.93 10.39
N GLY A 36 37.52 40.73 9.39
CA GLY A 36 37.25 39.39 8.86
C GLY A 36 35.80 38.90 8.77
N CYS A 37 34.77 39.67 9.14
CA CYS A 37 33.37 39.33 8.84
C CYS A 37 32.51 40.61 8.87
N LEU A 38 32.17 41.16 7.70
CA LEU A 38 31.09 42.14 7.60
C LEU A 38 29.76 41.40 7.68
N TRP A 39 29.21 41.27 8.89
CA TRP A 39 27.78 41.01 9.04
C TRP A 39 27.07 42.33 8.86
N THR A 40 26.17 42.45 7.87
CA THR A 40 25.28 43.61 7.82
C THR A 40 24.27 43.49 8.95
N THR A 41 23.74 44.61 9.43
CA THR A 41 22.65 44.64 10.42
C THR A 41 21.41 43.86 9.95
N LEU A 42 21.26 43.61 8.64
CA LEU A 42 20.26 42.73 8.06
C LEU A 42 20.54 41.24 8.32
N ASP A 43 21.79 40.79 8.29
CA ASP A 43 22.16 39.38 8.50
C ASP A 43 21.98 38.95 9.96
N LEU A 44 22.30 39.84 10.89
CA LEU A 44 22.02 39.64 12.32
C LEU A 44 20.52 39.70 12.63
N PHE A 45 19.73 40.46 11.86
CA PHE A 45 18.28 40.49 11.98
C PHE A 45 17.64 39.24 11.36
N LEU A 46 18.14 38.74 10.23
CA LEU A 46 17.73 37.46 9.64
C LEU A 46 18.12 36.28 10.53
N ILE A 47 19.33 36.23 11.09
CA ILE A 47 19.74 35.18 12.03
C ILE A 47 18.95 35.25 13.34
N LYS A 48 18.68 36.44 13.88
CA LYS A 48 17.78 36.59 15.03
C LYS A 48 16.34 36.24 14.70
N THR A 49 15.86 36.56 13.51
CA THR A 49 14.50 36.22 13.05
C THR A 49 14.38 34.76 12.68
N LEU A 50 15.45 34.07 12.23
CA LEU A 50 15.51 32.66 11.84
C LEU A 50 15.82 31.76 13.04
N ILE A 51 16.63 32.20 14.01
CA ILE A 51 16.78 31.52 15.30
C ILE A 51 15.56 31.79 16.16
N SER A 52 15.02 33.01 16.18
CA SER A 52 13.71 33.27 16.78
C SER A 52 12.64 32.52 16.02
N HIS A 53 12.64 32.40 14.68
CA HIS A 53 11.66 31.56 13.98
C HIS A 53 11.91 30.09 14.23
N ILE A 54 13.12 29.54 14.26
CA ILE A 54 13.31 28.10 14.50
C ILE A 54 13.01 27.77 15.96
N THR A 55 13.32 28.66 16.90
CA THR A 55 13.04 28.47 18.35
C THR A 55 11.58 28.80 18.69
N TRP A 56 10.96 29.79 18.02
CA TRP A 56 9.54 30.15 18.12
C TRP A 56 8.68 29.23 17.26
N VAL A 57 9.11 28.68 16.13
CA VAL A 57 8.45 27.59 15.39
C VAL A 57 8.56 26.31 16.22
N CYS A 58 9.70 26.04 16.87
CA CYS A 58 9.78 24.96 17.85
C CYS A 58 8.88 25.19 19.09
N CYS A 59 8.71 26.42 19.60
CA CYS A 59 7.85 26.74 20.78
C CYS A 59 6.37 26.99 20.46
N VAL A 60 6.06 27.56 19.30
CA VAL A 60 4.73 27.98 18.82
C VAL A 60 4.10 26.90 17.96
N CYS A 61 4.85 26.00 17.29
CA CYS A 61 4.25 24.77 16.74
C CYS A 61 3.96 23.70 17.81
N LEU A 62 4.51 23.85 19.03
CA LEU A 62 4.05 23.12 20.21
C LEU A 62 2.74 23.68 20.79
N THR A 63 2.30 24.88 20.38
CA THR A 63 1.11 25.56 20.94
C THR A 63 0.10 26.06 19.89
N THR A 64 0.40 26.03 18.59
CA THR A 64 -0.49 26.45 17.50
C THR A 64 -0.28 25.62 16.21
N SER A 65 -1.39 25.50 15.49
CA SER A 65 -1.82 24.71 14.32
C SER A 65 -0.88 24.23 13.18
N HIS A 66 0.46 24.36 13.21
CA HIS A 66 1.34 23.80 12.14
C HIS A 66 2.47 22.86 12.63
N PRO A 67 2.13 21.66 13.15
CA PRO A 67 3.10 20.66 13.65
C PRO A 67 3.69 19.68 12.60
N HIS A 68 3.36 19.77 11.31
CA HIS A 68 3.63 18.68 10.35
C HIS A 68 5.00 18.71 9.65
N CYS A 69 5.58 19.88 9.33
CA CYS A 69 6.76 19.96 8.47
C CYS A 69 8.08 19.49 9.11
N MET A 70 8.37 19.98 10.32
CA MET A 70 9.58 19.57 11.06
C MET A 70 9.48 18.12 11.54
N THR A 71 8.29 17.65 11.90
CA THR A 71 8.05 16.25 12.29
C THR A 71 8.32 15.30 11.12
N HIS A 72 7.96 15.68 9.88
CA HIS A 72 8.26 14.91 8.67
C HIS A 72 9.77 14.85 8.38
N THR A 73 10.48 15.98 8.45
CA THR A 73 11.94 16.03 8.19
C THR A 73 12.70 15.22 9.23
N VAL A 74 12.37 15.43 10.50
CA VAL A 74 12.99 14.77 11.65
C VAL A 74 12.60 13.29 11.71
N CYS A 75 11.37 12.91 11.35
CA CYS A 75 10.99 11.50 11.21
C CYS A 75 11.62 10.85 9.99
N CYS A 76 11.74 11.48 8.82
CA CYS A 76 12.46 10.91 7.67
C CYS A 76 13.92 10.65 8.01
N LEU A 77 14.59 11.62 8.67
CA LEU A 77 15.98 11.49 9.09
C LEU A 77 16.14 10.47 10.24
N ALA A 78 15.20 10.42 11.20
CA ALA A 78 15.17 9.40 12.25
C ALA A 78 14.88 7.99 11.69
N THR A 79 13.99 7.90 10.70
CA THR A 79 13.67 6.67 9.96
C THR A 79 14.92 6.15 9.24
N CYS A 80 15.76 7.03 8.68
CA CYS A 80 17.07 6.65 8.15
C CYS A 80 18.04 6.14 9.23
N THR A 81 17.96 6.65 10.47
CA THR A 81 18.83 6.20 11.59
C THR A 81 18.39 4.89 12.25
N ASN A 82 17.11 4.53 12.18
CA ASN A 82 16.55 3.35 12.87
C ASN A 82 16.55 2.05 12.02
N PHE A 83 17.31 1.99 10.92
CA PHE A 83 17.66 0.71 10.30
C PHE A 83 18.47 -0.10 11.33
N LYS A 84 17.83 -1.08 11.99
CA LYS A 84 18.42 -1.97 13.03
C LYS A 84 19.63 -2.80 12.54
N ASN A 85 20.12 -2.60 11.33
CA ASN A 85 21.31 -3.25 10.81
C ASN A 85 22.54 -2.34 10.98
N LYS A 86 23.47 -2.76 11.85
CA LYS A 86 24.73 -2.07 12.21
C LYS A 86 25.62 -1.63 11.03
N ARG A 87 25.32 -2.04 9.79
CA ARG A 87 26.04 -1.62 8.57
C ARG A 87 25.41 -0.42 7.83
N GLN A 88 24.14 -0.12 8.03
CA GLN A 88 23.43 0.95 7.28
C GLN A 88 23.46 2.31 7.99
N GLN A 89 23.54 2.34 9.33
CA GLN A 89 23.57 3.58 10.12
C GLN A 89 24.75 4.50 9.78
N THR A 90 25.90 3.94 9.39
CA THR A 90 27.09 4.71 9.00
C THR A 90 27.12 5.04 7.50
N PHE A 91 26.33 4.32 6.69
CA PHE A 91 26.40 4.41 5.22
C PHE A 91 25.49 5.51 4.66
N PHE A 92 24.31 5.75 5.27
CA PHE A 92 23.28 6.64 4.72
C PHE A 92 23.51 8.13 4.97
N GLN A 93 23.95 8.54 6.16
CA GLN A 93 23.99 9.97 6.54
C GLN A 93 25.01 10.81 5.75
N ILE A 94 25.96 10.18 5.05
CA ILE A 94 27.10 10.91 4.49
C ILE A 94 27.34 10.61 3.01
N LYS A 95 27.14 9.36 2.56
CA LYS A 95 27.40 8.98 1.17
C LYS A 95 26.40 9.63 0.19
N SER A 96 25.10 9.61 0.50
CA SER A 96 24.08 10.18 -0.38
C SER A 96 24.00 11.71 -0.35
N CYS A 97 24.37 12.35 0.76
CA CYS A 97 24.30 13.81 0.91
C CYS A 97 25.60 14.52 0.48
N PHE A 98 26.77 13.92 0.72
CA PHE A 98 28.08 14.58 0.53
C PHE A 98 29.02 13.84 -0.43
N GLY A 99 28.55 12.79 -1.10
CA GLY A 99 29.28 12.07 -2.16
C GLY A 99 30.42 11.16 -1.67
N ASN A 100 31.03 11.46 -0.52
CA ASN A 100 32.12 10.68 0.07
C ASN A 100 31.84 10.38 1.55
N PRO A 101 31.95 9.12 2.02
CA PRO A 101 31.81 8.79 3.44
C PRO A 101 32.90 9.49 4.26
N LEU A 102 32.54 10.00 5.45
CA LEU A 102 33.51 10.57 6.39
C LEU A 102 34.46 9.47 6.85
N ALA A 103 35.74 9.83 7.01
CA ALA A 103 36.72 8.93 7.60
C ALA A 103 36.22 8.46 9.00
N PRO A 104 36.44 7.18 9.38
CA PRO A 104 35.95 6.65 10.65
C PRO A 104 36.35 7.49 11.86
N GLN A 105 37.56 8.05 11.84
CA GLN A 105 38.07 8.94 12.88
C GLN A 105 37.26 10.24 12.99
N ALA A 106 36.95 10.88 11.86
CA ALA A 106 36.18 12.12 11.83
C ALA A 106 34.74 11.91 12.34
N LEU A 107 34.16 10.73 12.12
CA LEU A 107 32.86 10.37 12.65
C LEU A 107 32.89 10.22 14.18
N GLU A 108 33.92 9.58 14.73
CA GLU A 108 34.09 9.46 16.19
C GLU A 108 34.36 10.82 16.84
N ASP A 109 35.07 11.73 16.16
CA ASP A 109 35.26 13.10 16.64
C ASP A 109 33.91 13.85 16.71
N VAL A 110 33.07 13.71 15.68
CA VAL A 110 31.70 14.27 15.67
C VAL A 110 30.87 13.70 16.83
N LYS A 111 30.87 12.37 17.03
CA LYS A 111 30.16 11.74 18.16
C LYS A 111 30.66 12.23 19.50
N THR A 112 31.97 12.43 19.65
CA THR A 112 32.58 12.94 20.88
C THR A 112 32.12 14.36 21.17
N VAL A 113 31.99 15.21 20.15
CA VAL A 113 31.43 16.56 20.31
C VAL A 113 29.97 16.49 20.75
N VAL A 114 29.16 15.63 20.16
CA VAL A 114 27.74 15.46 20.55
C VAL A 114 27.63 14.96 21.98
N TRP A 115 28.36 13.89 22.32
CA TRP A 115 28.37 13.30 23.66
C TRP A 115 28.72 14.32 24.75
N LYS A 116 29.71 15.19 24.48
CA LYS A 116 30.14 16.23 25.43
C LYS A 116 29.09 17.31 25.68
N ASN A 117 28.18 17.56 24.72
CA ASN A 117 27.22 18.66 24.80
C ASN A 117 25.77 18.18 25.04
N THR A 118 25.47 16.91 24.80
CA THR A 118 24.12 16.35 24.90
C THR A 118 24.22 14.92 25.44
N SER A 119 23.81 14.73 26.70
CA SER A 119 23.98 13.45 27.41
C SER A 119 23.17 12.29 26.82
N ASP A 120 22.11 12.59 26.08
CA ASP A 120 21.26 11.66 25.34
C ASP A 120 21.49 11.75 23.81
N GLY A 121 22.57 12.42 23.37
CA GLY A 121 22.85 12.67 21.96
C GLY A 121 23.49 11.48 21.22
N VAL A 122 24.01 10.50 21.94
CA VAL A 122 24.67 9.31 21.38
C VAL A 122 24.25 8.09 22.20
N GLN A 123 23.79 7.03 21.54
CA GLN A 123 23.36 5.78 22.16
C GLN A 123 23.83 4.59 21.31
N ASP A 124 24.31 3.52 21.94
CA ASP A 124 24.77 2.28 21.26
C ASP A 124 25.76 2.50 20.11
N LYS A 125 26.66 3.50 20.25
CA LYS A 125 27.63 3.95 19.22
C LYS A 125 26.99 4.63 17.99
N GLY A 126 25.69 4.86 18.01
CA GLY A 126 24.93 5.61 17.01
C GLY A 126 24.56 7.02 17.49
N LEU A 127 24.29 7.91 16.55
CA LEU A 127 23.77 9.24 16.84
C LEU A 127 22.26 9.16 17.09
N THR A 128 21.77 9.73 18.19
CA THR A 128 20.32 9.77 18.46
C THR A 128 19.68 10.94 17.71
N LEU A 129 18.35 11.00 17.72
CA LEU A 129 17.61 12.13 17.15
C LEU A 129 18.05 13.46 17.76
N ASN A 130 18.17 13.52 19.09
CA ASN A 130 18.60 14.72 19.81
C ASN A 130 20.04 15.10 19.44
N GLY A 131 20.92 14.11 19.27
CA GLY A 131 22.27 14.34 18.77
C GLY A 131 22.30 14.89 17.35
N PHE A 132 21.44 14.39 16.46
CA PHE A 132 21.31 14.87 15.09
C PHE A 132 20.79 16.30 15.01
N LEU A 133 19.78 16.64 15.82
CA LEU A 133 19.27 18.01 15.93
C LEU A 133 20.33 18.96 16.49
N PHE A 134 21.08 18.51 17.49
CA PHE A 134 22.20 19.26 18.05
C PHE A 134 23.29 19.54 17.00
N LEU A 135 23.67 18.54 16.19
CA LEU A 135 24.66 18.74 15.11
C LEU A 135 24.22 19.78 14.09
N ASN A 136 22.97 19.73 13.63
CA ASN A 136 22.45 20.72 12.70
C ASN A 136 22.43 22.13 13.33
N THR A 137 22.04 22.21 14.61
CA THR A 137 22.10 23.48 15.36
C THR A 137 23.53 24.03 15.42
N LEU A 138 24.52 23.17 15.66
CA LEU A 138 25.93 23.55 15.73
C LEU A 138 26.47 24.00 14.36
N PHE A 139 26.06 23.38 13.25
CA PHE A 139 26.42 23.83 11.91
C PHE A 139 25.90 25.24 11.62
N ILE A 140 24.65 25.52 11.97
CA ILE A 140 24.02 26.83 11.79
C ILE A 140 24.76 27.89 12.63
N GLN A 141 25.01 27.61 13.92
CA GLN A 141 25.70 28.53 14.82
C GLN A 141 27.13 28.88 14.37
N ARG A 142 27.81 27.95 13.70
CA ARG A 142 29.17 28.16 13.15
C ARG A 142 29.17 28.80 11.75
N GLY A 143 28.03 29.26 11.26
CA GLY A 143 27.89 29.87 9.93
C GLY A 143 27.96 28.87 8.78
N ARG A 144 27.88 27.56 9.05
CA ARG A 144 27.90 26.48 8.05
C ARG A 144 26.50 25.94 7.74
N HIS A 145 25.52 26.84 7.62
CA HIS A 145 24.11 26.50 7.40
C HIS A 145 23.87 25.80 6.06
N GLU A 146 24.72 26.04 5.05
CA GLU A 146 24.65 25.34 3.76
C GLU A 146 24.75 23.81 3.87
N THR A 147 25.44 23.28 4.90
CA THR A 147 25.48 21.85 5.16
C THR A 147 24.09 21.30 5.49
N THR A 148 23.32 22.03 6.30
CA THR A 148 21.94 21.66 6.65
C THR A 148 21.02 21.81 5.44
N TRP A 149 21.16 22.88 4.65
CA TRP A 149 20.40 23.05 3.40
C TRP A 149 20.70 21.97 2.35
N THR A 150 21.94 21.52 2.24
CA THR A 150 22.32 20.41 1.35
C THR A 150 21.57 19.13 1.73
N ILE A 151 21.45 18.84 3.02
CA ILE A 151 20.66 17.70 3.51
C ILE A 151 19.18 17.89 3.17
N LEU A 152 18.60 19.05 3.49
CA LEU A 152 17.18 19.34 3.20
C LEU A 152 16.85 19.20 1.72
N ARG A 153 17.62 19.83 0.84
CA ARG A 153 17.44 19.75 -0.62
C ARG A 153 17.62 18.33 -1.14
N LYS A 154 18.54 17.54 -0.58
CA LYS A 154 18.69 16.12 -0.93
C LYS A 154 17.44 15.30 -0.60
N PHE A 155 16.68 15.70 0.42
CA PHE A 155 15.42 15.09 0.82
C PHE A 155 14.19 15.70 0.13
N GLY A 156 14.39 16.58 -0.86
CA GLY A 156 13.32 17.16 -1.67
C GLY A 156 12.68 18.43 -1.11
N TYR A 157 13.26 19.01 -0.05
CA TYR A 157 12.77 20.26 0.55
C TYR A 157 13.26 21.51 -0.20
N ASP A 158 12.39 22.50 -0.30
CA ASP A 158 12.68 23.82 -0.83
C ASP A 158 13.13 24.81 0.26
N ASP A 159 13.34 26.08 -0.12
CA ASP A 159 13.75 27.14 0.79
C ASP A 159 12.67 27.54 1.81
N ASN A 160 11.41 27.10 1.61
CA ASN A 160 10.29 27.26 2.54
C ASN A 160 10.13 26.07 3.50
N LEU A 161 11.03 25.07 3.41
CA LEU A 161 10.94 23.80 4.13
C LEU A 161 9.69 22.99 3.77
N GLU A 162 9.20 23.11 2.55
CA GLU A 162 8.12 22.29 2.00
C GLU A 162 8.70 21.28 1.01
N LEU A 163 8.09 20.09 0.94
CA LEU A 163 8.48 19.11 -0.08
C LEU A 163 8.03 19.63 -1.44
N THR A 164 8.98 19.71 -2.38
CA THR A 164 8.72 20.23 -3.72
C THR A 164 7.68 19.38 -4.46
N ASP A 165 6.84 20.04 -5.26
CA ASP A 165 5.85 19.36 -6.11
C ASP A 165 6.52 18.37 -7.07
N ASN A 166 7.69 18.71 -7.60
CA ASN A 166 8.46 17.80 -8.46
C ASN A 166 8.89 16.52 -7.74
N TYR A 167 9.13 16.59 -6.43
CA TYR A 167 9.46 15.43 -5.62
C TYR A 167 8.22 14.61 -5.29
N LEU A 168 7.08 15.22 -4.92
CA LEU A 168 5.88 14.47 -4.53
C LEU A 168 5.03 13.99 -5.70
N TYR A 169 4.98 14.76 -6.78
CA TYR A 169 4.12 14.57 -7.93
C TYR A 169 4.95 14.47 -9.22
N PRO A 170 5.83 13.46 -9.34
CA PRO A 170 6.59 13.29 -10.56
C PRO A 170 5.66 13.00 -11.75
N GLU A 171 6.06 13.45 -12.94
CA GLU A 171 5.29 13.18 -14.16
C GLU A 171 5.28 11.68 -14.46
N LEU A 172 4.07 11.09 -14.48
CA LEU A 172 3.83 9.74 -14.97
C LEU A 172 2.61 9.75 -15.89
N ARG A 173 2.82 9.41 -17.17
CA ARG A 173 1.73 9.32 -18.14
C ARG A 173 1.24 7.88 -18.23
N VAL A 174 -0.04 7.66 -17.94
CA VAL A 174 -0.71 6.36 -18.11
C VAL A 174 -1.61 6.44 -19.34
N PRO A 175 -1.27 5.77 -20.44
CA PRO A 175 -2.13 5.74 -21.64
C PRO A 175 -3.48 5.06 -21.36
N VAL A 176 -4.48 5.40 -22.16
CA VAL A 176 -5.81 4.76 -22.07
C VAL A 176 -5.68 3.26 -22.37
N GLY A 177 -6.32 2.43 -21.54
CA GLY A 177 -6.26 0.98 -21.68
C GLY A 177 -5.03 0.33 -21.06
N CYS A 178 -4.12 1.11 -20.46
CA CYS A 178 -3.05 0.63 -19.60
C CYS A 178 -3.49 0.63 -18.12
N SER A 179 -2.75 -0.09 -17.28
CA SER A 179 -2.88 -0.07 -15.83
C SER A 179 -1.51 0.17 -15.18
N THR A 180 -1.51 0.46 -13.89
CA THR A 180 -0.29 0.68 -13.10
C THR A 180 -0.18 -0.38 -12.01
N GLU A 181 1.02 -0.91 -11.82
CA GLU A 181 1.30 -1.99 -10.86
C GLU A 181 2.59 -1.67 -10.10
N ILE A 182 2.65 -2.04 -8.81
CA ILE A 182 3.91 -2.01 -8.06
C ILE A 182 4.85 -3.07 -8.66
N ASN A 183 6.08 -2.68 -9.00
CA ASN A 183 7.05 -3.57 -9.57
C ASN A 183 7.94 -4.24 -8.50
N GLN A 184 8.91 -5.06 -8.92
CA GLN A 184 9.78 -5.77 -8.00
C GLN A 184 10.59 -4.83 -7.08
N LEU A 185 11.06 -3.68 -7.57
CA LEU A 185 11.80 -2.71 -6.77
C LEU A 185 10.89 -2.05 -5.72
N GLY A 186 9.66 -1.71 -6.11
CA GLY A 186 8.64 -1.23 -5.18
C GLY A 186 8.33 -2.24 -4.09
N HIS A 187 8.07 -3.50 -4.44
CA HIS A 187 7.82 -4.56 -3.46
C HIS A 187 9.01 -4.78 -2.52
N GLN A 188 10.25 -4.73 -3.00
CA GLN A 188 11.43 -4.86 -2.15
C GLN A 188 11.52 -3.73 -1.12
N PHE A 189 11.29 -2.49 -1.54
CA PHE A 189 11.26 -1.34 -0.63
C PHE A 189 10.15 -1.47 0.42
N LEU A 190 8.94 -1.79 -0.02
CA LEU A 190 7.78 -1.97 0.85
C LEU A 190 7.99 -3.09 1.86
N GLN A 191 8.62 -4.19 1.44
CA GLN A 191 8.96 -5.30 2.34
C GLN A 191 9.96 -4.86 3.42
N GLN A 192 11.01 -4.14 3.04
CA GLN A 192 11.99 -3.61 4.01
C GLN A 192 11.36 -2.65 5.01
N LEU A 193 10.39 -1.85 4.55
CA LEU A 193 9.66 -0.94 5.42
C LEU A 193 8.74 -1.70 6.38
N PHE A 194 8.01 -2.70 5.89
CA PHE A 194 7.18 -3.58 6.72
C PHE A 194 8.01 -4.22 7.84
N ASP A 195 9.09 -4.93 7.49
CA ASP A 195 9.95 -5.66 8.43
C ASP A 195 10.61 -4.75 9.49
N LYS A 196 10.72 -3.46 9.18
CA LYS A 196 11.26 -2.47 10.12
C LYS A 196 10.27 -2.10 11.21
N TYR A 197 8.99 -1.99 10.86
CA TYR A 197 7.93 -1.53 11.75
C TYR A 197 7.13 -2.67 12.38
N ASP A 198 7.25 -3.89 11.86
CA ASP A 198 6.84 -5.13 12.54
C ASP A 198 7.84 -5.43 13.68
N GLU A 199 7.61 -4.81 14.84
CA GLU A 199 8.52 -4.83 15.97
C GLU A 199 8.46 -6.16 16.72
N ASP A 200 7.26 -6.76 16.80
CA ASP A 200 7.00 -8.03 17.47
C ASP A 200 7.18 -9.26 16.57
N ARG A 201 7.36 -9.06 15.25
CA ARG A 201 7.63 -10.08 14.23
C ARG A 201 6.48 -11.06 14.08
N ASP A 202 5.25 -10.58 14.21
CA ASP A 202 4.04 -11.37 14.03
C ASP A 202 3.57 -11.44 12.56
N ALA A 203 4.32 -10.80 11.64
CA ALA A 203 3.97 -10.65 10.22
C ALA A 203 2.66 -9.89 9.98
N ALA A 204 2.29 -9.02 10.91
CA ALA A 204 1.22 -8.05 10.81
C ALA A 204 1.67 -6.68 11.34
N LEU A 205 0.85 -5.66 11.10
CA LEU A 205 1.05 -4.32 11.65
C LEU A 205 -0.12 -3.99 12.56
N SER A 206 0.17 -3.88 13.84
CA SER A 206 -0.75 -3.35 14.83
C SER A 206 -1.05 -1.86 14.55
N PRO A 207 -2.14 -1.29 15.10
CA PRO A 207 -2.45 0.13 14.93
C PRO A 207 -1.33 1.08 15.39
N ALA A 208 -0.53 0.67 16.39
CA ALA A 208 0.59 1.44 16.88
C ALA A 208 1.77 1.42 15.88
N GLU A 209 2.11 0.26 15.36
CA GLU A 209 3.17 0.10 14.36
C GLU A 209 2.81 0.79 13.04
N LEU A 210 1.56 0.68 12.60
CA LEU A 210 1.07 1.36 11.41
C LEU A 210 1.15 2.89 11.55
N LYS A 211 0.79 3.41 12.73
CA LYS A 211 0.93 4.83 13.05
C LYS A 211 2.39 5.27 13.09
N ASN A 212 3.28 4.41 13.58
CA ASN A 212 4.73 4.67 13.58
C ASN A 212 5.31 4.63 12.16
N LEU A 213 4.82 3.74 11.28
CA LEU A 213 5.22 3.67 9.88
C LEU A 213 4.86 4.96 9.14
N PHE A 214 3.62 5.43 9.30
CA PHE A 214 3.12 6.65 8.66
C PHE A 214 3.39 7.94 9.45
N CYS A 215 4.23 7.92 10.49
CA CYS A 215 4.57 9.13 11.24
C CYS A 215 5.34 10.15 10.39
N VAL A 216 5.97 9.68 9.31
CA VAL A 216 6.60 10.52 8.29
C VAL A 216 5.57 11.19 7.40
N CYS A 217 4.36 10.64 7.22
CA CYS A 217 3.35 11.26 6.36
C CYS A 217 2.70 12.46 7.08
N PRO A 218 2.29 13.52 6.34
CA PRO A 218 1.63 14.68 6.94
C PRO A 218 0.23 14.35 7.50
N TYR A 219 -0.39 13.26 7.03
CA TYR A 219 -1.67 12.74 7.50
C TYR A 219 -1.62 11.20 7.55
N MET A 220 -2.59 10.58 8.23
CA MET A 220 -2.74 9.11 8.20
C MET A 220 -3.34 8.71 6.84
N PRO A 221 -2.59 8.03 5.95
CA PRO A 221 -3.05 7.80 4.58
C PRO A 221 -4.09 6.69 4.48
N TRP A 222 -4.14 5.78 5.45
CA TRP A 222 -5.03 4.62 5.46
C TRP A 222 -6.11 4.78 6.52
N GLY A 223 -7.37 4.83 6.07
CA GLY A 223 -8.55 4.88 6.93
C GLY A 223 -9.00 3.50 7.42
N ALA A 224 -10.15 3.47 8.09
CA ALA A 224 -10.77 2.23 8.56
C ALA A 224 -11.29 1.34 7.42
N ASP A 225 -11.54 1.94 6.25
CA ASP A 225 -11.92 1.27 5.00
C ASP A 225 -10.83 0.32 4.49
N VAL A 226 -9.55 0.68 4.67
CA VAL A 226 -8.41 -0.18 4.28
C VAL A 226 -8.45 -1.50 5.02
N LEU A 227 -8.80 -1.49 6.30
CA LEU A 227 -8.98 -2.72 7.08
C LEU A 227 -10.03 -3.59 6.39
N LEU A 228 -11.11 -3.02 5.85
CA LEU A 228 -12.14 -3.78 5.13
C LEU A 228 -11.71 -4.29 3.75
N ALA A 229 -10.72 -3.65 3.13
CA ALA A 229 -10.29 -3.92 1.75
C ALA A 229 -9.24 -5.04 1.62
N VAL A 230 -8.48 -5.35 2.66
CA VAL A 230 -7.31 -6.26 2.57
C VAL A 230 -7.31 -7.38 3.63
N PRO A 231 -6.51 -8.44 3.45
CA PRO A 231 -6.32 -9.49 4.45
C PRO A 231 -5.78 -8.97 5.79
N THR A 232 -6.51 -9.25 6.87
CA THR A 232 -6.11 -8.95 8.24
C THR A 232 -6.01 -10.22 9.08
N THR A 233 -5.34 -10.13 10.22
CA THR A 233 -5.39 -11.16 11.28
C THR A 233 -6.78 -11.21 11.92
N ASP A 234 -7.02 -12.21 12.78
CA ASP A 234 -8.25 -12.33 13.57
C ASP A 234 -8.45 -11.14 14.54
N GLN A 235 -7.37 -10.46 14.90
CA GLN A 235 -7.38 -9.24 15.72
C GLN A 235 -7.63 -7.96 14.90
N GLY A 236 -7.71 -8.07 13.56
CA GLY A 236 -7.92 -6.94 12.67
C GLY A 236 -6.64 -6.19 12.27
N TYR A 237 -5.45 -6.77 12.50
CA TYR A 237 -4.17 -6.15 12.12
C TYR A 237 -3.85 -6.44 10.65
N ILE A 238 -3.24 -5.48 9.95
CA ILE A 238 -2.92 -5.62 8.53
C ILE A 238 -1.76 -6.61 8.41
N THR A 239 -1.99 -7.77 7.81
CA THR A 239 -0.93 -8.76 7.55
C THR A 239 0.08 -8.24 6.53
N ASN A 240 1.28 -8.82 6.46
CA ASN A 240 2.26 -8.53 5.40
C ASN A 240 1.63 -8.63 4.00
N ARG A 241 0.86 -9.69 3.75
CA ARG A 241 0.10 -9.86 2.50
C ARG A 241 -0.91 -8.73 2.29
N GLY A 242 -1.65 -8.35 3.32
CA GLY A 242 -2.60 -7.25 3.28
C GLY A 242 -1.94 -5.90 3.00
N TYR A 243 -0.77 -5.66 3.57
CA TYR A 243 0.05 -4.47 3.34
C TYR A 243 0.44 -4.34 1.86
N HIS A 244 0.99 -5.40 1.24
CA HIS A 244 1.30 -5.39 -0.19
C HIS A 244 0.05 -5.28 -1.07
N CYS A 245 -1.05 -5.91 -0.68
CA CYS A 245 -2.32 -5.77 -1.40
C CYS A 245 -2.80 -4.31 -1.38
N GLN A 246 -2.71 -3.61 -0.25
CA GLN A 246 -3.12 -2.21 -0.17
C GLN A 246 -2.28 -1.30 -1.08
N TRP A 247 -0.96 -1.52 -1.12
CA TRP A 247 -0.08 -0.77 -2.03
C TRP A 247 -0.38 -1.06 -3.50
N MET A 248 -0.63 -2.32 -3.85
CA MET A 248 -1.03 -2.69 -5.21
C MET A 248 -2.37 -2.05 -5.59
N LEU A 249 -3.35 -2.03 -4.67
CA LEU A 249 -4.64 -1.38 -4.90
C LEU A 249 -4.49 0.12 -5.10
N SER A 250 -3.68 0.79 -4.28
CA SER A 250 -3.37 2.22 -4.41
C SER A 250 -2.74 2.51 -5.77
N ALA A 251 -1.70 1.74 -6.16
CA ALA A 251 -1.06 1.89 -7.46
C ALA A 251 -2.02 1.66 -8.63
N TYR A 252 -2.97 0.74 -8.51
CA TYR A 252 -3.92 0.41 -9.57
C TYR A 252 -5.04 1.45 -9.73
N LEU A 253 -5.55 2.01 -8.62
CA LEU A 253 -6.69 2.93 -8.63
C LEU A 253 -6.28 4.40 -8.72
N ASP A 254 -5.21 4.80 -8.02
CA ASP A 254 -4.73 6.19 -7.96
C ASP A 254 -3.19 6.19 -7.83
N VAL A 255 -2.52 6.03 -8.98
CA VAL A 255 -1.06 5.98 -9.03
C VAL A 255 -0.40 7.26 -8.50
N HIS A 256 -1.01 8.43 -8.68
CA HIS A 256 -0.43 9.69 -8.24
C HIS A 256 -0.40 9.79 -6.71
N ARG A 257 -1.48 9.39 -6.03
CA ARG A 257 -1.48 9.27 -4.57
C ARG A 257 -0.51 8.21 -4.07
N CYS A 258 -0.37 7.09 -4.79
CA CYS A 258 0.63 6.08 -4.48
C CYS A 258 2.06 6.64 -4.55
N LEU A 259 2.38 7.44 -5.57
CA LEU A 259 3.69 8.07 -5.74
C LEU A 259 3.95 9.13 -4.66
N GLU A 260 2.95 9.94 -4.30
CA GLU A 260 3.01 10.90 -3.19
C GLU A 260 3.40 10.19 -1.87
N HIS A 261 2.73 9.08 -1.54
CA HIS A 261 3.04 8.31 -0.33
C HIS A 261 4.42 7.66 -0.37
N LEU A 262 4.85 7.14 -1.52
CA LEU A 262 6.23 6.66 -1.70
C LEU A 262 7.25 7.79 -1.53
N GLY A 263 6.91 9.02 -1.92
CA GLY A 263 7.71 10.22 -1.70
C GLY A 263 7.88 10.54 -0.21
N TYR A 264 6.78 10.56 0.56
CA TYR A 264 6.83 10.76 2.01
C TYR A 264 7.63 9.67 2.73
N LEU A 265 7.53 8.42 2.26
CA LEU A 265 8.32 7.30 2.79
C LEU A 265 9.80 7.35 2.38
N GLY A 266 10.19 8.28 1.51
CA GLY A 266 11.57 8.48 1.10
C GLY A 266 12.08 7.48 0.06
N TYR A 267 11.19 6.88 -0.74
CA TYR A 267 11.55 5.85 -1.73
C TYR A 267 12.76 6.25 -2.61
N PRO A 268 12.79 7.42 -3.29
CA PRO A 268 13.88 7.73 -4.23
C PRO A 268 15.23 7.82 -3.53
N ILE A 269 15.23 8.36 -2.32
CA ILE A 269 16.44 8.60 -1.53
C ILE A 269 16.97 7.29 -0.95
N LEU A 270 16.08 6.43 -0.45
CA LEU A 270 16.42 5.16 0.18
C LEU A 270 16.81 4.07 -0.82
N THR A 271 16.30 4.17 -2.05
CA THR A 271 16.59 3.22 -3.14
C THR A 271 17.58 3.75 -4.18
N GLU A 272 18.13 4.95 -3.96
CA GLU A 272 19.03 5.65 -4.87
C GLU A 272 18.47 5.78 -6.31
N GLN A 273 17.16 5.99 -6.42
CA GLN A 273 16.47 6.21 -7.70
C GLN A 273 16.24 7.70 -7.95
N GLU A 274 16.08 8.09 -9.21
CA GLU A 274 15.78 9.48 -9.59
C GLU A 274 14.38 9.91 -9.13
N SER A 275 13.41 8.98 -9.11
CA SER A 275 12.02 9.27 -8.78
C SER A 275 11.28 8.04 -8.24
N GLN A 276 10.13 8.27 -7.58
CA GLN A 276 9.19 7.25 -7.12
C GLN A 276 8.59 6.46 -8.28
N THR A 277 8.59 7.00 -9.50
CA THR A 277 8.09 6.32 -10.70
C THR A 277 8.83 5.00 -10.97
N ALA A 278 10.08 4.87 -10.52
CA ALA A 278 10.85 3.63 -10.61
C ALA A 278 10.26 2.46 -9.80
N ALA A 279 9.33 2.72 -8.86
CA ALA A 279 8.61 1.70 -8.10
C ALA A 279 7.41 1.10 -8.84
N VAL A 280 6.97 1.73 -9.93
CA VAL A 280 5.72 1.40 -10.63
C VAL A 280 6.02 0.98 -12.07
N THR A 281 5.26 0.03 -12.59
CA THR A 281 5.25 -0.32 -14.02
C THR A 281 3.92 0.07 -14.62
N VAL A 282 3.97 0.83 -15.72
CA VAL A 282 2.82 1.05 -16.59
C VAL A 282 2.71 -0.14 -17.52
N THR A 283 1.61 -0.88 -17.43
CA THR A 283 1.37 -2.05 -18.28
C THR A 283 1.08 -1.62 -19.71
N ARG A 284 1.23 -2.54 -20.67
CA ARG A 284 0.83 -2.25 -22.05
C ARG A 284 -0.69 -2.24 -22.19
N GLU A 285 -1.17 -1.65 -23.28
CA GLU A 285 -2.60 -1.60 -23.59
C GLU A 285 -3.26 -2.98 -23.58
N LYS A 286 -4.44 -3.04 -22.96
CA LYS A 286 -5.27 -4.25 -22.89
C LYS A 286 -5.60 -4.84 -24.28
N ASP A 287 -5.82 -4.00 -25.28
CA ASP A 287 -6.12 -4.48 -26.64
C ASP A 287 -4.94 -5.23 -27.27
N VAL A 288 -3.70 -4.92 -26.86
CA VAL A 288 -2.52 -5.67 -27.27
C VAL A 288 -2.51 -7.05 -26.59
N ASP A 289 -2.88 -7.12 -25.30
CA ASP A 289 -3.01 -8.39 -24.57
C ASP A 289 -4.07 -9.29 -25.20
N LEU A 290 -5.24 -8.73 -25.55
CA LEU A 290 -6.33 -9.47 -26.19
C LEU A 290 -5.92 -10.01 -27.57
N ARG A 291 -5.28 -9.18 -28.42
CA ARG A 291 -4.78 -9.59 -29.74
C ARG A 291 -3.70 -10.68 -29.64
N LYS A 292 -2.79 -10.57 -28.67
CA LYS A 292 -1.71 -11.55 -28.44
C LYS A 292 -2.15 -12.76 -27.63
N ARG A 293 -3.35 -12.75 -27.06
CA ARG A 293 -3.89 -13.81 -26.17
C ARG A 293 -2.97 -14.14 -24.99
N GLN A 294 -2.21 -13.14 -24.53
CA GLN A 294 -1.25 -13.28 -23.46
C GLN A 294 -1.14 -11.95 -22.73
N THR A 295 -1.10 -11.98 -21.41
CA THR A 295 -0.86 -10.81 -20.57
C THR A 295 0.35 -11.02 -19.66
N GLN A 296 1.06 -9.94 -19.37
CA GLN A 296 2.13 -9.90 -18.36
C GLN A 296 1.66 -9.21 -17.07
N ARG A 297 0.39 -8.77 -17.04
CA ARG A 297 -0.19 -8.11 -15.87
C ARG A 297 -0.19 -9.03 -14.66
N SER A 298 -0.03 -8.43 -13.51
CA SER A 298 -0.10 -9.10 -12.21
C SER A 298 -1.39 -8.79 -11.46
N ALA A 299 -2.08 -7.70 -11.80
CA ALA A 299 -3.32 -7.27 -11.16
C ALA A 299 -4.51 -7.22 -12.13
N PHE A 300 -5.63 -7.80 -11.71
CA PHE A 300 -6.87 -7.90 -12.51
C PHE A 300 -8.08 -7.35 -11.76
N LEU A 301 -8.87 -6.51 -12.43
CA LEU A 301 -10.10 -5.95 -11.89
C LEU A 301 -11.31 -6.83 -12.24
N CYS A 302 -12.00 -7.29 -11.21
CA CYS A 302 -13.27 -7.99 -11.28
C CYS A 302 -14.38 -7.08 -10.76
N LYS A 303 -15.39 -6.83 -11.58
CA LYS A 303 -16.60 -6.12 -11.14
C LYS A 303 -17.65 -7.12 -10.69
N VAL A 304 -18.12 -6.95 -9.46
CA VAL A 304 -19.14 -7.78 -8.83
C VAL A 304 -20.47 -7.07 -8.94
N ILE A 305 -21.34 -7.61 -9.78
CA ILE A 305 -22.58 -6.97 -10.23
C ILE A 305 -23.76 -7.87 -9.90
N GLY A 306 -24.80 -7.31 -9.31
CA GLY A 306 -26.02 -8.03 -8.97
C GLY A 306 -27.00 -7.11 -8.25
N PRO A 307 -28.26 -7.52 -8.10
CA PRO A 307 -29.26 -6.71 -7.43
C PRO A 307 -28.93 -6.45 -5.95
N ARG A 308 -29.66 -5.53 -5.34
CA ARG A 308 -29.55 -5.26 -3.89
C ARG A 308 -30.00 -6.49 -3.11
N GLY A 309 -29.30 -6.81 -2.03
CA GLY A 309 -29.62 -7.97 -1.18
C GLY A 309 -29.05 -9.32 -1.64
N THR A 310 -28.38 -9.39 -2.80
CA THR A 310 -27.76 -10.63 -3.31
C THR A 310 -26.56 -11.11 -2.49
N GLY A 311 -25.97 -10.27 -1.64
CA GLY A 311 -24.81 -10.63 -0.81
C GLY A 311 -23.45 -10.36 -1.46
N LYS A 312 -23.36 -9.35 -2.34
CA LYS A 312 -22.10 -8.90 -2.96
C LYS A 312 -21.03 -8.55 -1.92
N THR A 313 -21.37 -7.74 -0.91
CA THR A 313 -20.44 -7.38 0.17
C THR A 313 -19.92 -8.61 0.93
N ALA A 314 -20.79 -9.60 1.18
CA ALA A 314 -20.38 -10.85 1.82
C ALA A 314 -19.42 -11.66 0.94
N PHE A 315 -19.61 -11.66 -0.38
CA PHE A 315 -18.68 -12.26 -1.34
C PHE A 315 -17.31 -11.55 -1.34
N LEU A 316 -17.28 -10.22 -1.30
CA LEU A 316 -16.04 -9.47 -1.16
C LEU A 316 -15.32 -9.79 0.15
N GLN A 317 -16.02 -9.75 1.29
CA GLN A 317 -15.42 -10.00 2.60
C GLN A 317 -14.96 -11.45 2.77
N ALA A 318 -15.66 -12.40 2.14
CA ALA A 318 -15.25 -13.80 2.07
C ALA A 318 -13.87 -13.97 1.39
N PHE A 319 -13.52 -13.12 0.43
CA PHE A 319 -12.24 -13.19 -0.28
C PHE A 319 -11.04 -12.86 0.60
N VAL A 320 -11.22 -12.02 1.62
CA VAL A 320 -10.21 -11.69 2.64
C VAL A 320 -10.32 -12.54 3.90
N GLY A 321 -11.11 -13.62 3.85
CA GLY A 321 -11.20 -14.61 4.93
C GLY A 321 -12.16 -14.22 6.06
N ARG A 322 -13.02 -13.23 5.87
CA ARG A 322 -14.01 -12.82 6.88
C ARG A 322 -15.33 -13.53 6.68
N SER A 323 -15.86 -14.08 7.77
CA SER A 323 -17.21 -14.67 7.79
C SER A 323 -18.27 -13.61 8.03
N VAL A 324 -19.46 -13.81 7.43
CA VAL A 324 -20.69 -13.04 7.68
C VAL A 324 -21.07 -13.02 9.17
N LEU A 325 -20.63 -14.02 9.94
CA LEU A 325 -20.90 -14.14 11.37
C LEU A 325 -20.04 -13.22 12.25
N SER A 326 -18.99 -12.60 11.70
CA SER A 326 -18.16 -11.64 12.42
C SER A 326 -18.88 -10.29 12.53
N LYS A 327 -19.96 -10.26 13.32
CA LYS A 327 -20.58 -9.02 13.82
C LYS A 327 -19.73 -8.43 14.94
N GLY A 328 -18.52 -7.99 14.62
CA GLY A 328 -17.66 -7.22 15.51
C GLY A 328 -17.75 -5.74 15.14
N ASN A 329 -18.60 -4.99 15.84
CA ASN A 329 -18.85 -3.55 15.70
C ASN A 329 -19.18 -3.07 14.27
N ALA A 330 -20.43 -2.65 14.06
CA ALA A 330 -20.85 -1.92 12.87
C ALA A 330 -20.08 -0.59 12.79
N SER A 331 -18.84 -0.65 12.32
CA SER A 331 -18.14 0.51 11.81
C SER A 331 -18.94 0.97 10.60
N SER A 332 -19.21 2.27 10.52
CA SER A 332 -19.82 2.90 9.34
C SER A 332 -18.91 2.87 8.10
N ALA A 333 -17.73 2.26 8.23
CA ALA A 333 -16.77 2.11 7.16
C ALA A 333 -17.28 1.08 6.14
N PHE A 334 -17.22 1.45 4.88
CA PHE A 334 -17.50 0.59 3.74
C PHE A 334 -16.38 0.80 2.72
N SER A 335 -15.86 -0.30 2.18
CA SER A 335 -14.95 -0.24 1.03
C SER A 335 -15.64 -0.92 -0.15
N PRO A 336 -15.83 -0.22 -1.28
CA PRO A 336 -16.33 -0.85 -2.50
C PRO A 336 -15.29 -1.81 -3.12
N TYR A 337 -14.03 -1.72 -2.69
CA TYR A 337 -12.94 -2.56 -3.19
C TYR A 337 -12.46 -3.54 -2.13
N VAL A 338 -12.19 -4.76 -2.58
CA VAL A 338 -11.41 -5.75 -1.83
C VAL A 338 -10.34 -6.32 -2.73
N ILE A 339 -9.12 -6.46 -2.23
CA ILE A 339 -8.00 -7.03 -2.96
C ILE A 339 -7.37 -8.17 -2.16
N ASN A 340 -7.01 -9.24 -2.85
CA ASN A 340 -6.20 -10.31 -2.29
C ASN A 340 -5.47 -11.03 -3.44
N THR A 341 -4.52 -11.89 -3.11
CA THR A 341 -3.82 -12.70 -4.11
C THR A 341 -4.51 -14.04 -4.36
N VAL A 342 -4.36 -14.58 -5.55
CA VAL A 342 -4.85 -15.89 -5.98
C VAL A 342 -3.75 -16.62 -6.74
N GLN A 343 -3.70 -17.94 -6.59
CA GLN A 343 -2.74 -18.79 -7.29
C GLN A 343 -3.35 -19.30 -8.60
N ILE A 344 -2.69 -19.03 -9.72
CA ILE A 344 -3.07 -19.49 -11.07
C ILE A 344 -1.84 -20.08 -11.73
N SER A 345 -1.88 -21.38 -12.07
CA SER A 345 -0.78 -22.05 -12.77
C SER A 345 0.60 -21.83 -12.11
N ASN A 346 0.65 -21.91 -10.77
CA ASN A 346 1.81 -21.61 -9.92
C ASN A 346 2.33 -20.16 -9.97
N GLN A 347 1.53 -19.22 -10.47
CA GLN A 347 1.79 -17.79 -10.37
C GLN A 347 0.82 -17.15 -9.39
N GLU A 348 1.36 -16.31 -8.52
CA GLU A 348 0.56 -15.44 -7.67
C GLU A 348 0.12 -14.21 -8.46
N LYS A 349 -1.17 -13.91 -8.43
CA LYS A 349 -1.78 -12.75 -9.09
C LYS A 349 -2.68 -12.01 -8.13
N TYR A 350 -2.77 -10.70 -8.26
CA TYR A 350 -3.71 -9.86 -7.52
C TYR A 350 -5.07 -9.86 -8.23
N LEU A 351 -6.12 -10.13 -7.47
CA LEU A 351 -7.50 -9.95 -7.92
C LEU A 351 -8.11 -8.82 -7.10
N ILE A 352 -8.62 -7.82 -7.79
CA ILE A 352 -9.33 -6.69 -7.21
C ILE A 352 -10.82 -6.92 -7.47
N LEU A 353 -11.60 -7.10 -6.41
CA LEU A 353 -13.05 -7.15 -6.47
C LEU A 353 -13.60 -5.75 -6.23
N ASN A 354 -14.45 -5.26 -7.13
CA ASN A 354 -15.18 -4.01 -6.98
C ASN A 354 -16.68 -4.30 -6.90
N GLU A 355 -17.30 -4.01 -5.77
CA GLU A 355 -18.75 -4.06 -5.61
C GLU A 355 -19.39 -2.88 -6.33
N VAL A 356 -20.21 -3.19 -7.34
CA VAL A 356 -20.96 -2.18 -8.07
C VAL A 356 -22.32 -2.04 -7.42
N ASP A 357 -22.56 -0.90 -6.75
CA ASP A 357 -23.92 -0.52 -6.34
C ASP A 357 -24.66 0.00 -7.56
N VAL A 358 -25.77 -0.66 -7.88
CA VAL A 358 -26.58 -0.30 -9.03
C VAL A 358 -27.90 0.20 -8.50
N GLU A 359 -27.94 1.52 -8.24
CA GLU A 359 -29.17 2.21 -7.87
C GLU A 359 -30.11 2.45 -9.07
N THR A 360 -29.63 2.20 -10.29
CA THR A 360 -30.36 2.55 -11.53
C THR A 360 -30.38 1.39 -12.50
N GLU A 361 -31.46 1.28 -13.28
CA GLU A 361 -31.70 0.23 -14.28
C GLU A 361 -30.61 0.10 -15.38
N PHE A 362 -29.53 0.88 -15.33
CA PHE A 362 -28.46 0.89 -16.33
C PHE A 362 -27.07 1.09 -15.72
N LEU A 363 -26.13 0.19 -16.03
CA LEU A 363 -24.70 0.42 -15.79
C LEU A 363 -24.17 1.41 -16.84
N LYS A 364 -23.42 2.42 -16.42
CA LYS A 364 -22.70 3.27 -17.38
C LYS A 364 -21.62 2.44 -18.08
N ALA A 365 -21.27 2.79 -19.32
CA ALA A 365 -20.20 2.09 -20.06
C ALA A 365 -18.84 2.13 -19.34
N SER A 366 -18.54 3.22 -18.62
CA SER A 366 -17.39 3.31 -17.70
C SER A 366 -17.45 2.27 -16.57
N ASP A 367 -18.66 2.02 -16.08
CA ASP A 367 -18.93 1.11 -14.97
C ASP A 367 -18.99 -0.34 -15.45
N ALA A 368 -19.05 -0.59 -16.75
CA ALA A 368 -18.92 -1.93 -17.33
C ALA A 368 -17.46 -2.37 -17.56
N ALA A 369 -16.51 -1.43 -17.70
CA ALA A 369 -15.12 -1.75 -18.02
C ALA A 369 -14.40 -2.48 -16.86
N CYS A 370 -13.94 -3.70 -17.09
CA CYS A 370 -13.16 -4.51 -16.15
C CYS A 370 -12.44 -5.65 -16.90
N ASP A 371 -11.61 -6.43 -16.20
CA ASP A 371 -10.94 -7.62 -16.76
C ASP A 371 -11.81 -8.87 -16.71
N VAL A 372 -12.75 -8.95 -15.76
CA VAL A 372 -13.77 -9.98 -15.66
C VAL A 372 -15.02 -9.42 -14.97
N ALA A 373 -16.20 -9.85 -15.41
CA ALA A 373 -17.46 -9.52 -14.75
C ALA A 373 -17.97 -10.73 -13.95
N CYS A 374 -18.22 -10.53 -12.66
CA CYS A 374 -18.88 -11.49 -11.78
C CYS A 374 -20.35 -11.10 -11.64
N LEU A 375 -21.22 -11.81 -12.36
CA LEU A 375 -22.66 -11.61 -12.32
C LEU A 375 -23.24 -12.48 -11.19
N MET A 376 -23.69 -11.83 -10.13
CA MET A 376 -24.21 -12.49 -8.93
C MET A 376 -25.72 -12.39 -8.88
N TYR A 377 -26.39 -13.54 -8.70
CA TYR A 377 -27.81 -13.62 -8.38
C TYR A 377 -28.02 -14.43 -7.10
N ASP A 378 -29.18 -14.27 -6.47
CA ASP A 378 -29.55 -14.97 -5.23
C ASP A 378 -30.35 -16.21 -5.59
N ALA A 379 -29.81 -17.40 -5.26
CA ALA A 379 -30.45 -18.67 -5.58
C ALA A 379 -31.84 -18.82 -4.93
N SER A 380 -32.09 -18.11 -3.82
CA SER A 380 -33.35 -18.13 -3.09
C SER A 380 -34.38 -17.09 -3.57
N ASP A 381 -33.96 -16.09 -4.37
CA ASP A 381 -34.83 -15.06 -4.93
C ASP A 381 -35.17 -15.36 -6.40
N PRO A 382 -36.44 -15.63 -6.75
CA PRO A 382 -36.87 -15.88 -8.12
C PRO A 382 -36.56 -14.78 -9.13
N HIS A 383 -36.45 -13.51 -8.71
CA HIS A 383 -36.31 -12.37 -9.62
C HIS A 383 -34.86 -11.93 -9.86
N SER A 384 -33.94 -12.39 -9.02
CA SER A 384 -32.56 -11.88 -8.99
C SER A 384 -31.76 -12.23 -10.26
N PHE A 385 -32.05 -13.36 -10.91
CA PHE A 385 -31.32 -13.79 -12.10
C PHE A 385 -31.66 -12.97 -13.35
N ASP A 386 -32.91 -12.50 -13.49
CA ASP A 386 -33.36 -11.73 -14.66
C ASP A 386 -32.54 -10.43 -14.82
N TYR A 387 -32.18 -9.82 -13.68
CA TYR A 387 -31.27 -8.69 -13.62
C TYR A 387 -29.89 -9.02 -14.22
N CYS A 388 -29.27 -10.14 -13.83
CA CYS A 388 -27.97 -10.58 -14.35
C CYS A 388 -28.01 -10.82 -15.85
N ALA A 389 -29.08 -11.47 -16.33
CA ALA A 389 -29.27 -11.74 -17.75
C ALA A 389 -29.42 -10.44 -18.56
N SER A 390 -30.13 -9.45 -18.02
CA SER A 390 -30.30 -8.13 -18.65
C SER A 390 -28.98 -7.37 -18.75
N ILE A 391 -28.22 -7.30 -17.67
CA ILE A 391 -26.88 -6.68 -17.66
C ILE A 391 -25.93 -7.36 -18.65
N TYR A 392 -25.92 -8.69 -18.68
CA TYR A 392 -25.10 -9.43 -19.64
C TYR A 392 -25.43 -9.05 -21.09
N LYS A 393 -26.71 -9.09 -21.46
CA LYS A 393 -27.16 -8.76 -22.82
C LYS A 393 -26.82 -7.34 -23.22
N GLN A 394 -26.93 -6.40 -22.28
CA GLN A 394 -26.75 -4.98 -22.57
C GLN A 394 -25.28 -4.55 -22.64
N HIS A 395 -24.39 -5.15 -21.84
CA HIS A 395 -23.03 -4.64 -21.66
C HIS A 395 -21.91 -5.63 -22.02
N TYR A 396 -22.19 -6.94 -22.02
CA TYR A 396 -21.14 -7.96 -22.09
C TYR A 396 -21.31 -8.96 -23.24
N MET A 397 -22.51 -9.10 -23.80
CA MET A 397 -22.81 -10.08 -24.85
C MET A 397 -21.94 -9.91 -26.10
N ASP A 398 -21.71 -8.67 -26.52
CA ASP A 398 -20.86 -8.34 -27.68
C ASP A 398 -19.45 -7.89 -27.28
N GLY A 399 -19.11 -8.00 -25.98
CA GLY A 399 -17.85 -7.52 -25.42
C GLY A 399 -16.76 -8.60 -25.35
N SER A 400 -15.51 -8.16 -25.17
CA SER A 400 -14.36 -9.06 -24.94
C SER A 400 -14.15 -9.41 -23.46
N VAL A 401 -15.02 -8.92 -22.57
CA VAL A 401 -14.90 -9.12 -21.12
C VAL A 401 -15.54 -10.46 -20.75
N PRO A 402 -14.78 -11.41 -20.19
CA PRO A 402 -15.33 -12.68 -19.75
C PRO A 402 -16.31 -12.47 -18.58
N CYS A 403 -17.39 -13.23 -18.60
CA CYS A 403 -18.42 -13.19 -17.57
C CYS A 403 -18.51 -14.52 -16.84
N VAL A 404 -18.60 -14.47 -15.51
CA VAL A 404 -18.82 -15.63 -14.64
C VAL A 404 -20.09 -15.40 -13.85
N LEU A 405 -21.03 -16.34 -13.93
CA LEU A 405 -22.27 -16.30 -13.17
C LEU A 405 -22.09 -17.01 -11.81
N VAL A 406 -22.52 -16.37 -10.74
CA VAL A 406 -22.42 -16.88 -9.36
C VAL A 406 -23.79 -16.87 -8.71
N ALA A 407 -24.19 -18.04 -8.18
CA ALA A 407 -25.42 -18.24 -7.43
C ALA A 407 -25.11 -18.11 -5.93
N SER A 408 -25.46 -16.97 -5.32
CA SER A 408 -25.26 -16.73 -3.89
C SER A 408 -26.33 -17.39 -3.04
N LYS A 409 -26.08 -17.46 -1.72
CA LYS A 409 -26.96 -18.08 -0.73
C LYS A 409 -27.33 -19.52 -1.07
N ALA A 410 -26.34 -20.26 -1.59
CA ALA A 410 -26.51 -21.67 -1.98
C ALA A 410 -26.81 -22.62 -0.80
N ASP A 411 -26.74 -22.12 0.44
CA ASP A 411 -27.21 -22.78 1.66
C ASP A 411 -28.74 -22.76 1.82
N LEU A 412 -29.44 -21.87 1.10
CA LEU A 412 -30.89 -21.77 1.11
C LEU A 412 -31.52 -22.63 0.00
N PRO A 413 -32.80 -23.03 0.12
CA PRO A 413 -33.51 -23.75 -0.93
C PRO A 413 -33.53 -22.96 -2.24
N GLU A 414 -33.11 -23.60 -3.33
CA GLU A 414 -33.09 -22.98 -4.66
C GLU A 414 -34.52 -22.69 -5.14
N ALA A 415 -34.80 -21.42 -5.44
CA ALA A 415 -36.05 -20.97 -6.00
C ALA A 415 -36.00 -21.06 -7.52
N LYS A 416 -37.14 -21.41 -8.14
CA LYS A 416 -37.28 -21.38 -9.60
C LYS A 416 -37.16 -19.94 -10.09
N GLN A 417 -36.08 -19.66 -10.81
CA GLN A 417 -35.80 -18.34 -11.35
C GLN A 417 -36.86 -17.96 -12.41
N PHE A 418 -37.45 -16.78 -12.26
CA PHE A 418 -38.43 -16.20 -13.16
C PHE A 418 -37.74 -15.47 -14.30
N HIS A 419 -37.02 -16.27 -15.09
CA HIS A 419 -36.45 -15.89 -16.36
C HIS A 419 -36.93 -16.92 -17.40
N GLY A 420 -37.10 -16.53 -18.66
CA GLY A 420 -37.61 -17.42 -19.73
C GLY A 420 -36.74 -18.67 -20.01
N MET A 421 -35.61 -18.81 -19.31
CA MET A 421 -34.74 -19.98 -19.27
C MET A 421 -34.05 -20.06 -17.89
N THR A 422 -33.58 -21.24 -17.52
CA THR A 422 -32.81 -21.43 -16.27
C THR A 422 -31.41 -20.78 -16.36
N PRO A 423 -30.76 -20.45 -15.23
CA PRO A 423 -29.39 -19.94 -15.22
C PRO A 423 -28.38 -20.84 -15.96
N ALA A 424 -28.51 -22.17 -15.84
CA ALA A 424 -27.66 -23.13 -16.52
C ALA A 424 -27.87 -23.12 -18.04
N GLU A 425 -29.12 -23.09 -18.50
CA GLU A 425 -29.47 -22.98 -19.93
C GLU A 425 -28.98 -21.66 -20.53
N PHE A 426 -29.09 -20.56 -19.77
CA PHE A 426 -28.56 -19.27 -20.18
C PHE A 426 -27.04 -19.33 -20.38
N CYS A 427 -26.30 -19.86 -19.40
CA CYS A 427 -24.84 -20.03 -19.53
C CYS A 427 -24.48 -20.90 -20.73
N TYR A 428 -25.18 -22.02 -20.94
CA TYR A 428 -24.95 -22.90 -22.09
C TYR A 428 -25.19 -22.17 -23.42
N LYS A 429 -26.33 -21.46 -23.55
CA LYS A 429 -26.71 -20.71 -24.75
C LYS A 429 -25.68 -19.63 -25.10
N HIS A 430 -25.13 -18.96 -24.08
CA HIS A 430 -24.18 -17.86 -24.24
C HIS A 430 -22.71 -18.28 -24.09
N ARG A 431 -22.42 -19.60 -24.06
CA ARG A 431 -21.05 -20.17 -23.92
C ARG A 431 -20.29 -19.68 -22.68
N LEU A 432 -21.03 -19.34 -21.62
CA LEU A 432 -20.48 -18.97 -20.32
C LEU A 432 -20.18 -20.22 -19.48
N PRO A 433 -19.29 -20.12 -18.48
CA PRO A 433 -19.13 -21.17 -17.48
C PRO A 433 -20.46 -21.46 -16.77
N PRO A 434 -20.70 -22.70 -16.32
CA PRO A 434 -21.89 -23.03 -15.54
C PRO A 434 -21.96 -22.18 -14.25
N PRO A 435 -23.17 -21.86 -13.75
CA PRO A 435 -23.33 -21.05 -12.55
C PRO A 435 -22.56 -21.64 -11.36
N LEU A 436 -21.80 -20.82 -10.66
CA LEU A 436 -20.99 -21.24 -9.52
C LEU A 436 -21.75 -21.02 -8.21
N PRO A 437 -22.01 -22.05 -7.40
CA PRO A 437 -22.64 -21.88 -6.11
C PRO A 437 -21.69 -21.21 -5.11
N PHE A 438 -22.19 -20.22 -4.38
CA PHE A 438 -21.46 -19.52 -3.34
C PHE A 438 -22.28 -19.45 -2.04
N CYS A 439 -21.63 -19.76 -0.92
CA CYS A 439 -22.17 -19.62 0.42
C CYS A 439 -21.16 -18.84 1.29
N GLY A 440 -21.63 -17.76 1.92
CA GLY A 440 -20.81 -16.91 2.79
C GLY A 440 -20.59 -17.46 4.21
N LEU A 441 -21.29 -18.54 4.59
CA LEU A 441 -21.20 -19.14 5.92
C LEU A 441 -19.98 -20.07 6.06
N THR A 442 -19.60 -20.73 4.96
CA THR A 442 -18.45 -21.64 4.90
C THR A 442 -17.65 -21.38 3.63
N LEU A 443 -16.44 -20.82 3.74
CA LEU A 443 -15.45 -20.88 2.67
C LEU A 443 -14.78 -22.26 2.67
N ASP A 444 -15.49 -23.24 2.12
CA ASP A 444 -14.89 -24.51 1.75
C ASP A 444 -13.92 -24.34 0.56
N ALA A 445 -13.23 -25.41 0.17
CA ALA A 445 -12.31 -25.36 -0.97
C ALA A 445 -13.03 -24.97 -2.28
N ALA A 446 -14.32 -25.28 -2.41
CA ALA A 446 -15.12 -24.93 -3.57
C ALA A 446 -15.39 -23.43 -3.66
N GLY A 447 -15.78 -22.77 -2.56
CA GLY A 447 -16.01 -21.33 -2.49
C GLY A 447 -14.74 -20.52 -2.78
N ARG A 448 -13.57 -20.98 -2.29
CA ARG A 448 -12.28 -20.33 -2.61
C ARG A 448 -11.91 -20.46 -4.09
N SER A 449 -12.33 -21.52 -4.76
CA SER A 449 -12.02 -21.76 -6.18
C SER A 449 -12.67 -20.74 -7.12
N ILE A 450 -13.76 -20.06 -6.69
CA ILE A 450 -14.44 -19.04 -7.50
C ILE A 450 -13.48 -17.88 -7.83
N TYR A 451 -12.71 -17.41 -6.85
CA TYR A 451 -11.76 -16.31 -7.06
C TYR A 451 -10.63 -16.70 -8.02
N SER A 452 -10.10 -17.91 -7.91
CA SER A 452 -9.13 -18.44 -8.88
C SER A 452 -9.73 -18.55 -10.28
N ARG A 453 -11.00 -18.93 -10.42
CA ARG A 453 -11.69 -18.97 -11.73
C ARG A 453 -11.91 -17.58 -12.32
N LEU A 454 -12.28 -16.59 -11.51
CA LEU A 454 -12.44 -15.20 -11.94
C LEU A 454 -11.12 -14.65 -12.47
N ALA A 455 -10.04 -14.82 -11.71
CA ALA A 455 -8.73 -14.34 -12.13
C ALA A 455 -8.17 -15.14 -13.32
N TRP A 456 -8.44 -16.45 -13.42
CA TRP A 456 -8.10 -17.23 -14.62
C TRP A 456 -8.83 -16.72 -15.86
N ALA A 457 -10.14 -16.42 -15.74
CA ALA A 457 -10.92 -15.85 -16.83
C ALA A 457 -10.36 -14.48 -17.27
N ALA A 458 -9.98 -13.63 -16.30
CA ALA A 458 -9.33 -12.35 -16.58
C ALA A 458 -7.97 -12.49 -17.29
N MET A 459 -7.18 -13.51 -16.95
CA MET A 459 -5.89 -13.80 -17.61
C MET A 459 -6.06 -14.39 -19.01
N HIS A 460 -7.13 -15.16 -19.23
CA HIS A 460 -7.37 -15.90 -20.47
C HIS A 460 -8.78 -15.62 -21.04
N PRO A 461 -9.10 -14.36 -21.40
CA PRO A 461 -10.44 -13.99 -21.86
C PRO A 461 -10.83 -14.64 -23.20
N HIS A 462 -9.84 -15.17 -23.94
CA HIS A 462 -10.04 -15.88 -25.20
C HIS A 462 -10.44 -17.35 -25.04
N LEU A 463 -10.31 -17.92 -23.83
CA LEU A 463 -10.71 -19.29 -23.55
C LEU A 463 -12.18 -19.28 -23.14
N ASN A 464 -13.03 -19.98 -23.89
CA ASN A 464 -14.47 -20.03 -23.63
C ASN A 464 -14.76 -20.78 -22.32
N GLY A 465 -15.94 -20.53 -21.74
CA GLY A 465 -16.36 -21.15 -20.47
C GLY A 465 -16.40 -22.68 -20.48
N SER A 466 -16.53 -23.31 -21.66
CA SER A 466 -16.45 -24.76 -21.84
C SER A 466 -15.07 -25.34 -21.53
N ASP A 467 -13.99 -24.61 -21.83
CA ASP A 467 -12.62 -25.09 -21.64
C ASP A 467 -12.20 -25.01 -20.17
N LEU A 468 -12.75 -24.02 -19.43
CA LEU A 468 -12.56 -23.84 -18.00
C LEU A 468 -13.19 -24.99 -17.17
N SER A 469 -14.29 -25.57 -17.65
CA SER A 469 -14.90 -26.79 -17.07
C SER A 469 -14.17 -28.06 -17.52
N SER A 470 -13.79 -28.12 -18.81
CA SER A 470 -13.23 -29.32 -19.47
C SER A 470 -11.88 -29.75 -18.92
N ALA A 471 -11.00 -28.82 -18.51
CA ALA A 471 -9.71 -29.19 -17.93
C ALA A 471 -9.85 -30.05 -16.66
N SER A 472 -10.85 -29.74 -15.82
CA SER A 472 -11.17 -30.54 -14.63
C SER A 472 -11.87 -31.87 -14.96
N PHE A 473 -12.67 -31.89 -16.02
CA PHE A 473 -13.38 -33.08 -16.50
C PHE A 473 -12.40 -34.11 -17.08
N TRP A 474 -11.49 -33.70 -17.96
CA TRP A 474 -10.49 -34.60 -18.55
C TRP A 474 -9.52 -35.17 -17.51
N LEU A 475 -9.12 -34.38 -16.51
CA LEU A 475 -8.32 -34.88 -15.38
C LEU A 475 -9.06 -35.97 -14.57
N ARG A 476 -10.36 -35.81 -14.33
CA ARG A 476 -11.19 -36.81 -13.63
C ARG A 476 -11.42 -38.07 -14.48
N VAL A 477 -11.63 -37.92 -15.79
CA VAL A 477 -11.78 -39.03 -16.73
C VAL A 477 -10.46 -39.82 -16.84
N ALA A 478 -9.32 -39.14 -16.93
CA ALA A 478 -8.00 -39.77 -16.96
C ALA A 478 -7.73 -40.58 -15.69
N LEU A 479 -7.97 -39.99 -14.50
CA LEU A 479 -7.84 -40.69 -13.22
C LEU A 479 -8.79 -41.88 -13.10
N GLY A 480 -10.06 -41.73 -13.50
CA GLY A 480 -11.04 -42.81 -13.51
C GLY A 480 -10.64 -43.96 -14.43
N SER A 481 -10.16 -43.65 -15.63
CA SER A 481 -9.70 -44.66 -16.60
C SER A 481 -8.47 -45.44 -16.10
N ALA A 482 -7.55 -44.77 -15.41
CA ALA A 482 -6.37 -45.40 -14.82
C ALA A 482 -6.75 -46.39 -13.69
N VAL A 483 -7.69 -46.01 -12.82
CA VAL A 483 -8.19 -46.88 -11.73
C VAL A 483 -8.89 -48.11 -12.31
N VAL A 484 -9.72 -47.95 -13.33
CA VAL A 484 -10.41 -49.08 -13.99
C VAL A 484 -9.41 -50.01 -14.67
N ALA A 485 -8.36 -49.47 -15.32
CA ALA A 485 -7.32 -50.27 -15.94
C ALA A 485 -6.50 -51.07 -14.89
N VAL A 486 -6.17 -50.46 -13.75
CA VAL A 486 -5.44 -51.14 -12.66
C VAL A 486 -6.29 -52.23 -12.01
N LEU A 487 -7.57 -51.96 -11.74
CA LEU A 487 -8.49 -52.94 -11.19
C LEU A 487 -8.76 -54.09 -12.18
N GLY A 488 -8.95 -53.77 -13.46
CA GLY A 488 -9.11 -54.76 -14.52
C GLY A 488 -7.87 -55.66 -14.66
N PHE A 489 -6.66 -55.09 -14.57
CA PHE A 489 -5.41 -55.84 -14.60
C PHE A 489 -5.24 -56.73 -13.36
N ALA A 490 -5.61 -56.24 -12.18
CA ALA A 490 -5.57 -57.02 -10.94
C ALA A 490 -6.54 -58.21 -10.99
N VAL A 491 -7.76 -58.01 -11.47
CA VAL A 491 -8.76 -59.08 -11.66
C VAL A 491 -8.31 -60.08 -12.72
N TYR A 492 -7.78 -59.62 -13.86
CA TYR A 492 -7.20 -60.49 -14.88
C TYR A 492 -6.08 -61.37 -14.29
N ARG A 493 -5.18 -60.78 -13.51
CA ARG A 493 -4.06 -61.50 -12.88
C ARG A 493 -4.52 -62.47 -11.81
N ALA A 494 -5.61 -62.18 -11.10
CA ALA A 494 -6.22 -63.09 -10.14
C ALA A 494 -6.88 -64.30 -10.85
N LEU A 495 -7.61 -64.06 -11.94
CA LEU A 495 -8.23 -65.11 -12.74
C LEU A 495 -7.20 -65.97 -13.48
N ALA A 496 -6.11 -65.37 -13.96
CA ALA A 496 -5.00 -66.09 -14.59
C ALA A 496 -4.19 -66.95 -13.60
N ARG A 497 -4.33 -66.75 -12.29
CA ARG A 497 -3.75 -67.61 -11.23
C ARG A 497 -4.69 -68.73 -10.78
N LEU A 498 -5.96 -68.69 -11.19
CA LEU A 498 -7.00 -69.68 -10.88
C LEU A 498 -7.17 -70.72 -12.03
N LYS A 499 -6.48 -70.52 -13.15
CA LYS A 499 -6.21 -71.53 -14.19
C LYS A 499 -4.82 -72.08 -13.98
#